data_AF-A0A380DSC7-F1
#
_entry.id   AF-A0A380DSC7-F1
#
_cell.length_a   1.000
_cell.length_b   1.000
_cell.length_c   1.000
_cell.angle_alpha   90.00
_cell.angle_beta   90.00
_cell.angle_gamma   90.00
#
_symmetry.space_group_name_H-M   'P 1'
#
loop_
_entity.id
_entity.type
_entity.pdbx_description
1 polymer ?
#
loop_
_entity_poly.entity_id
_entity_poly.type
_entity_poly.pdbx_seq_one_letter_code
_entity_poly.pdbx_strand_id
1 'polypeptide(L)'
;MRGLKTFSILGLIVALFLVAACGNTDNSSKKESSTKDTISVKDENGTVKVPKDAKRIVVLEYSFADALAALDVKPVGIADDGKKKRIIKPVREKIGDYTSVGTRKQPNLEEISKLKPDLIIADSSRHKGINKELNKIAPTLSLKSFDGDYKQNINSFKIIAKALNKEKEGEKRLAEHDKLIKKYKDEIKFDRNQKVLPAVVAKAGLLAHPNYSYVGQF
;
A
#
# COMPACT_ATOMS: atom_id res chain seq x y z
N MET A 1 -12.46 55.61 -63.47
CA MET A 1 -12.03 54.90 -62.25
C MET A 1 -12.54 53.46 -62.30
N ARG A 2 -11.64 52.50 -62.00
CA ARG A 2 -11.86 51.04 -61.80
C ARG A 2 -12.24 50.28 -63.09
N GLY A 3 -11.45 49.39 -63.70
CA GLY A 3 -10.22 48.64 -63.37
C GLY A 3 -10.44 47.20 -63.92
N LEU A 4 -10.03 46.86 -65.16
CA LEU A 4 -8.77 46.21 -65.57
C LEU A 4 -8.41 44.99 -64.68
N LYS A 5 -8.25 43.73 -65.14
CA LYS A 5 -7.39 43.25 -66.24
C LYS A 5 -7.74 41.82 -66.74
N THR A 6 -7.52 41.66 -68.04
CA THR A 6 -7.36 40.52 -68.99
C THR A 6 -6.30 39.47 -68.60
N PHE A 7 -6.57 38.15 -68.70
CA PHE A 7 -6.34 37.19 -69.81
C PHE A 7 -4.89 36.68 -70.05
N SER A 8 -4.72 35.34 -70.01
CA SER A 8 -3.78 34.45 -70.79
C SER A 8 -3.60 33.13 -70.02
N ILE A 9 -4.14 31.95 -70.38
CA ILE A 9 -3.93 31.04 -71.53
C ILE A 9 -2.49 30.49 -71.65
N LEU A 10 -2.41 29.17 -71.91
CA LEU A 10 -1.29 28.32 -72.37
C LEU A 10 -0.53 27.60 -71.23
N GLY A 11 -0.31 26.29 -71.18
CA GLY A 11 -0.51 25.18 -72.11
C GLY A 11 0.71 24.22 -72.06
N LEU A 12 0.46 22.92 -71.85
CA LEU A 12 1.16 21.78 -72.48
C LEU A 12 2.50 21.19 -71.89
N ILE A 13 2.50 19.84 -71.78
CA ILE A 13 3.57 18.80 -71.92
C ILE A 13 4.49 18.38 -70.73
N VAL A 14 4.63 17.04 -70.63
CA VAL A 14 5.78 16.16 -70.23
C VAL A 14 5.74 15.68 -68.77
N ALA A 15 5.20 14.48 -68.44
CA ALA A 15 5.70 13.11 -68.67
C ALA A 15 6.91 12.68 -67.79
N LEU A 16 6.62 11.66 -66.96
CA LEU A 16 7.48 10.62 -66.37
C LEU A 16 8.89 10.99 -65.88
N PHE A 17 9.07 10.91 -64.56
CA PHE A 17 10.21 10.19 -63.97
C PHE A 17 9.75 9.34 -62.79
N LEU A 18 9.68 8.03 -63.04
CA LEU A 18 9.72 6.97 -62.03
C LEU A 18 11.19 6.79 -61.62
N VAL A 19 11.54 7.09 -60.37
CA VAL A 19 12.72 6.50 -59.73
C VAL A 19 12.33 6.06 -58.34
N ALA A 20 12.46 4.75 -58.13
CA ALA A 20 12.31 4.07 -56.86
C ALA A 20 13.40 4.56 -55.89
N ALA A 21 12.97 4.98 -54.70
CA ALA A 21 13.84 5.11 -53.52
C ALA A 21 13.19 4.36 -52.36
N CYS A 22 13.39 3.04 -52.32
CA CYS A 22 13.32 2.28 -51.08
C CYS A 22 14.63 2.55 -50.31
N GLY A 23 14.52 3.03 -49.07
CA GLY A 23 15.70 3.20 -48.23
C GLY A 23 15.42 3.82 -46.87
N ASN A 24 15.36 2.94 -45.87
CA ASN A 24 15.54 3.20 -44.43
C ASN A 24 14.35 3.76 -43.63
N THR A 25 13.39 2.88 -43.35
CA THR A 25 12.50 3.01 -42.19
C THR A 25 13.13 2.26 -41.02
N ASP A 26 13.74 3.00 -40.09
CA ASP A 26 14.10 2.51 -38.77
C ASP A 26 12.82 2.10 -38.03
N ASN A 27 12.44 0.84 -38.22
CA ASN A 27 11.35 0.21 -37.49
C ASN A 27 11.85 -0.10 -36.07
N SER A 28 11.94 0.96 -35.26
CA SER A 28 12.04 0.85 -33.81
C SER A 28 10.78 0.15 -33.31
N SER A 29 10.91 -1.16 -33.18
CA SER A 29 10.02 -2.03 -32.46
C SER A 29 9.80 -1.44 -31.07
N LYS A 30 8.71 -0.68 -30.93
CA LYS A 30 8.10 -0.39 -29.64
C LYS A 30 7.80 -1.75 -29.02
N LYS A 31 8.69 -2.17 -28.11
CA LYS A 31 8.32 -3.13 -27.07
C LYS A 31 7.09 -2.57 -26.38
N GLU A 32 5.93 -3.11 -26.73
CA GLU A 32 4.75 -3.08 -25.87
C GLU A 32 5.14 -3.77 -24.57
N SER A 33 5.71 -2.99 -23.66
CA SER A 33 5.66 -3.30 -22.24
C SER A 33 4.18 -3.27 -21.90
N SER A 34 3.58 -4.44 -21.68
CA SER A 34 2.27 -4.56 -21.07
C SER A 34 2.32 -3.79 -19.74
N THR A 35 1.92 -2.52 -19.76
CA THR A 35 1.85 -1.71 -18.55
C THR A 35 0.73 -2.30 -17.72
N LYS A 36 1.07 -3.22 -16.80
CA LYS A 36 0.14 -3.66 -15.77
C LYS A 36 -0.42 -2.42 -15.11
N ASP A 37 -1.73 -2.28 -15.17
CA ASP A 37 -2.44 -1.20 -14.50
C ASP A 37 -2.01 -1.13 -13.03
N THR A 38 -1.60 0.06 -12.59
CA THR A 38 -1.13 0.28 -11.22
C THR A 38 -1.89 1.39 -10.53
N ILE A 39 -1.94 1.34 -9.20
CA ILE A 39 -2.43 2.39 -8.31
C ILE A 39 -1.21 3.01 -7.64
N SER A 40 -1.05 4.32 -7.81
CA SER A 40 0.01 5.06 -7.12
C SER A 40 -0.48 5.48 -5.74
N VAL A 41 0.27 5.11 -4.70
CA VAL A 41 0.04 5.53 -3.31
C VAL A 41 1.31 6.11 -2.73
N LYS A 42 1.18 7.02 -1.75
CA LYS A 42 2.32 7.52 -0.98
C LYS A 42 2.46 6.70 0.30
N ASP A 43 3.67 6.24 0.56
CA ASP A 43 4.09 5.60 1.80
C ASP A 43 5.18 6.45 2.49
N GLU A 44 5.82 5.92 3.53
CA GLU A 44 6.86 6.64 4.28
C GLU A 44 8.17 6.86 3.49
N ASN A 45 8.34 6.20 2.35
CA ASN A 45 9.53 6.30 1.49
C ASN A 45 9.26 7.04 0.16
N GLY A 46 8.01 7.36 -0.16
CA GLY A 46 7.63 8.10 -1.36
C GLY A 46 6.46 7.47 -2.09
N THR A 47 6.49 7.49 -3.43
CA THR A 47 5.41 6.92 -4.25
C THR A 47 5.70 5.46 -4.58
N VAL A 48 4.75 4.58 -4.27
CA VAL A 48 4.77 3.16 -4.64
C VAL A 48 3.67 2.90 -5.68
N LYS A 49 4.03 2.19 -6.75
CA LYS A 49 3.08 1.72 -7.77
C LYS A 49 2.65 0.29 -7.44
N VAL A 50 1.42 0.14 -6.96
CA VAL A 50 0.85 -1.15 -6.58
C VAL A 50 0.07 -1.73 -7.76
N PRO A 51 0.31 -3.00 -8.18
CA PRO A 51 -0.48 -3.63 -9.24
C PRO A 51 -1.97 -3.67 -8.87
N LYS A 52 -2.87 -3.30 -9.78
CA LYS A 52 -4.34 -3.37 -9.53
C LYS A 52 -4.82 -4.79 -9.22
N ASP A 53 -4.09 -5.79 -9.69
CA ASP A 53 -4.38 -7.22 -9.53
C ASP A 53 -3.68 -7.85 -8.31
N ALA A 54 -3.10 -7.06 -7.41
CA ALA A 54 -2.43 -7.56 -6.21
C ALA A 54 -3.40 -8.32 -5.29
N LYS A 55 -3.25 -9.65 -5.20
CA LYS A 55 -4.12 -10.54 -4.41
C LYS A 55 -3.36 -11.29 -3.33
N ARG A 56 -2.07 -11.59 -3.56
CA ARG A 56 -1.22 -12.37 -2.67
C ARG A 56 -0.34 -11.44 -1.86
N ILE A 57 -0.78 -11.09 -0.66
CA ILE A 57 -0.13 -10.06 0.16
C ILE A 57 0.58 -10.69 1.34
N VAL A 58 1.83 -10.27 1.59
CA VAL A 58 2.56 -10.57 2.82
C VAL A 58 2.58 -9.34 3.72
N VAL A 59 2.34 -9.53 5.02
CA VAL A 59 2.31 -8.44 6.01
C VAL A 59 3.29 -8.67 7.15
N LEU A 60 4.02 -7.63 7.54
CA LEU A 60 5.12 -7.73 8.51
C LEU A 60 4.82 -7.07 9.88
N GLU A 61 3.56 -6.65 10.11
CA GLU A 61 3.05 -6.21 11.41
C GLU A 61 1.61 -6.66 11.61
N TYR A 62 1.19 -6.73 12.88
CA TYR A 62 -0.15 -7.24 13.23
C TYR A 62 -1.28 -6.30 12.82
N SER A 63 -1.04 -4.99 12.88
CA SER A 63 -1.98 -3.95 12.44
C SER A 63 -2.30 -4.09 10.94
N PHE A 64 -1.34 -4.51 10.12
CA PHE A 64 -1.54 -4.72 8.70
C PHE A 64 -2.34 -6.01 8.42
N ALA A 65 -2.16 -7.05 9.23
CA ALA A 65 -3.01 -8.24 9.16
C ALA A 65 -4.48 -7.91 9.50
N ASP A 66 -4.70 -7.07 10.53
CA ASP A 66 -6.03 -6.55 10.87
C ASP A 66 -6.62 -5.72 9.71
N ALA A 67 -5.83 -4.81 9.12
CA ALA A 67 -6.26 -3.99 7.99
C ALA A 67 -6.73 -4.84 6.80
N LEU A 68 -5.97 -5.88 6.42
CA LEU A 68 -6.37 -6.79 5.35
C LEU A 68 -7.65 -7.56 5.71
N ALA A 69 -7.74 -8.10 6.92
CA ALA A 69 -8.94 -8.82 7.36
C ALA A 69 -10.18 -7.92 7.35
N ALA A 70 -10.04 -6.65 7.74
CA ALA A 70 -11.10 -5.66 7.72
C ALA A 70 -11.57 -5.30 6.30
N LEU A 71 -10.71 -5.48 5.29
CA LEU A 71 -10.97 -5.27 3.86
C LEU A 71 -11.35 -6.56 3.10
N ASP A 72 -11.63 -7.64 3.84
CA ASP A 72 -11.95 -8.98 3.34
C ASP A 72 -10.83 -9.61 2.50
N VAL A 73 -9.57 -9.30 2.84
CA VAL A 73 -8.37 -9.85 2.20
C VAL A 73 -7.63 -10.76 3.18
N LYS A 74 -7.21 -11.94 2.71
CA LYS A 74 -6.44 -12.91 3.48
C LYS A 74 -4.95 -12.80 3.09
N PRO A 75 -4.05 -12.41 4.01
CA PRO A 75 -2.62 -12.44 3.70
C PRO A 75 -2.14 -13.88 3.47
N VAL A 76 -1.25 -14.07 2.50
CA VAL A 76 -0.62 -15.38 2.25
C VAL A 76 0.53 -15.63 3.22
N GLY A 77 1.09 -14.57 3.82
CA GLY A 77 2.11 -14.69 4.85
C GLY A 77 2.08 -13.56 5.88
N ILE A 78 2.41 -13.90 7.12
CA ILE A 78 2.41 -12.96 8.26
C ILE A 78 3.70 -13.15 9.08
N ALA A 79 4.38 -12.06 9.41
CA ALA A 79 5.44 -12.09 10.43
C ALA A 79 4.78 -12.19 11.82
N ASP A 80 4.49 -13.42 12.26
CA ASP A 80 3.68 -13.69 13.45
C ASP A 80 4.50 -13.94 14.73
N ASP A 81 5.82 -13.72 14.68
CA ASP A 81 6.78 -14.03 15.76
C ASP A 81 6.79 -15.52 16.16
N GLY A 82 6.39 -16.41 15.24
CA GLY A 82 6.21 -17.84 15.49
C GLY A 82 5.05 -18.15 16.43
N LYS A 83 4.12 -17.20 16.61
CA LYS A 83 3.09 -17.24 17.66
C LYS A 83 1.73 -16.85 17.08
N LYS A 84 0.99 -17.81 16.51
CA LYS A 84 -0.37 -17.61 15.98
C LYS A 84 -1.31 -16.84 16.92
N LYS A 85 -1.20 -17.06 18.25
CA LYS A 85 -2.03 -16.37 19.25
C LYS A 85 -1.79 -14.85 19.37
N ARG A 86 -0.70 -14.33 18.80
CA ARG A 86 -0.41 -12.88 18.72
C ARG A 86 -1.34 -12.15 17.73
N ILE A 87 -1.84 -12.85 16.72
CA ILE A 87 -2.92 -12.34 15.87
C ILE A 87 -4.23 -12.48 16.66
N ILE A 88 -4.91 -11.36 16.92
CA ILE A 88 -6.10 -11.35 17.78
C ILE A 88 -7.19 -12.27 17.22
N LYS A 89 -7.95 -12.93 18.11
CA LYS A 89 -8.84 -14.05 17.75
C LYS A 89 -9.79 -13.75 16.57
N PRO A 90 -10.55 -12.64 16.54
CA PRO A 90 -11.47 -12.36 15.42
C PRO A 90 -10.74 -12.21 14.08
N VAL A 91 -9.57 -11.57 14.08
CA VAL A 91 -8.74 -11.40 12.88
C VAL A 91 -8.18 -12.75 12.43
N ARG A 92 -7.63 -13.53 13.36
CA ARG A 92 -7.06 -14.84 13.07
C ARG A 92 -8.08 -15.81 12.47
N GLU A 93 -9.30 -15.83 13.02
CA GLU A 93 -10.38 -16.69 12.52
C GLU A 93 -10.87 -16.23 11.13
N LYS A 94 -10.97 -14.92 10.90
CA LYS A 94 -11.36 -14.38 9.59
C LYS A 94 -10.32 -14.64 8.49
N ILE A 95 -9.03 -14.52 8.82
CA ILE A 95 -7.93 -14.84 7.90
C ILE A 95 -7.91 -16.34 7.61
N GLY A 96 -7.99 -17.18 8.65
CA GLY A 96 -7.80 -18.62 8.52
C GLY A 96 -6.32 -18.98 8.37
N ASP A 97 -6.01 -19.89 7.46
CA ASP A 97 -4.65 -20.34 7.24
C ASP A 97 -3.78 -19.30 6.51
N TYR A 98 -2.55 -19.17 6.98
CA TYR A 98 -1.50 -18.34 6.40
C TYR A 98 -0.13 -18.98 6.69
N THR A 99 0.90 -18.60 5.94
CA THR A 99 2.27 -19.05 6.19
C THR A 99 3.00 -18.08 7.13
N SER A 100 3.61 -18.57 8.21
CA SER A 100 4.46 -17.70 9.03
C SER A 100 5.72 -17.33 8.25
N VAL A 101 6.05 -16.04 8.20
CA VAL A 101 7.33 -15.55 7.65
C VAL A 101 8.30 -15.14 8.75
N GLY A 102 8.17 -15.75 9.94
CA GLY A 102 9.09 -15.55 11.06
C GLY A 102 8.73 -14.36 11.95
N THR A 103 9.75 -13.66 12.44
CA THR A 103 9.58 -12.59 13.43
C THR A 103 9.43 -11.22 12.78
N ARG A 104 8.70 -10.29 13.42
CA ARG A 104 8.60 -8.89 12.98
C ARG A 104 9.92 -8.14 13.12
N LYS A 105 10.81 -8.60 14.00
CA LYS A 105 12.15 -8.02 14.16
C LYS A 105 13.05 -8.40 13.00
N GLN A 106 13.01 -9.66 12.59
CA GLN A 106 13.81 -10.24 11.52
C GLN A 106 12.91 -11.22 10.74
N PRO A 107 12.16 -10.73 9.74
CA PRO A 107 11.37 -11.58 8.86
C PRO A 107 12.26 -12.51 8.03
N ASN A 108 11.76 -13.71 7.70
CA ASN A 108 12.46 -14.66 6.84
C ASN A 108 12.21 -14.29 5.36
N LEU A 109 13.19 -13.65 4.73
CA LEU A 109 13.11 -13.22 3.33
C LEU A 109 13.01 -14.38 2.34
N GLU A 110 13.56 -15.56 2.67
CA GLU A 110 13.44 -16.76 1.84
C GLU A 110 12.01 -17.26 1.81
N GLU A 111 11.34 -17.34 2.96
CA GLU A 111 9.92 -17.71 3.03
C GLU A 111 9.03 -16.68 2.34
N ILE A 112 9.34 -15.38 2.48
CA ILE A 112 8.62 -14.31 1.75
C ILE A 112 8.79 -14.49 0.23
N SER A 113 10.01 -14.76 -0.24
CA SER A 113 10.29 -14.98 -1.66
C SER A 113 9.60 -16.22 -2.21
N LYS A 114 9.63 -17.32 -1.47
CA LYS A 114 8.95 -18.59 -1.81
C LYS A 114 7.45 -18.42 -1.97
N LEU A 115 6.84 -17.54 -1.17
CA LEU A 115 5.43 -17.20 -1.29
C LEU A 115 5.12 -16.42 -2.56
N LYS A 116 6.08 -15.83 -3.29
CA LYS A 116 5.84 -15.04 -4.52
C LYS A 116 4.70 -14.02 -4.38
N PRO A 117 4.73 -13.10 -3.40
CA PRO A 117 3.67 -12.13 -3.19
C PRO A 117 3.57 -11.11 -4.33
N ASP A 118 2.38 -10.55 -4.52
CA ASP A 118 2.14 -9.43 -5.43
C ASP A 118 2.44 -8.08 -4.74
N LEU A 119 2.38 -8.06 -3.41
CA LEU A 119 2.59 -6.90 -2.55
C LEU A 119 3.14 -7.34 -1.19
N ILE A 120 4.08 -6.57 -0.65
CA ILE A 120 4.55 -6.67 0.73
C ILE A 120 4.16 -5.40 1.48
N ILE A 121 3.64 -5.53 2.69
CA ILE A 121 3.36 -4.40 3.59
C ILE A 121 4.30 -4.50 4.79
N ALA A 122 5.28 -3.61 4.83
CA ALA A 122 6.35 -3.56 5.80
C ALA A 122 6.20 -2.38 6.76
N ASP A 123 6.60 -2.57 8.01
CA ASP A 123 6.72 -1.48 8.98
C ASP A 123 7.88 -0.54 8.65
N SER A 124 7.60 0.77 8.61
CA SER A 124 8.53 1.82 8.23
C SER A 124 9.68 2.05 9.21
N SER A 125 9.57 1.58 10.44
CA SER A 125 10.62 1.70 11.45
C SER A 125 11.47 0.43 11.50
N ARG A 126 10.84 -0.72 11.67
CA ARG A 126 11.51 -2.03 11.84
C ARG A 126 12.26 -2.49 10.60
N HIS A 127 11.70 -2.25 9.42
CA HIS A 127 12.15 -2.93 8.20
C HIS A 127 12.98 -2.04 7.26
N LYS A 128 13.42 -0.85 7.72
CA LYS A 128 14.30 0.03 6.92
C LYS A 128 15.51 -0.72 6.39
N GLY A 129 16.15 -1.52 7.24
CA GLY A 129 17.37 -2.26 6.90
C GLY A 129 17.18 -3.40 5.89
N ILE A 130 15.94 -3.85 5.65
CA ILE A 130 15.64 -4.93 4.68
C ILE A 130 14.79 -4.45 3.51
N ASN A 131 14.50 -3.15 3.41
CA ASN A 131 13.58 -2.61 2.41
C ASN A 131 14.07 -2.84 0.98
N LYS A 132 15.39 -2.76 0.74
CA LYS A 132 16.00 -3.02 -0.57
C LYS A 132 15.78 -4.47 -1.01
N GLU A 133 15.89 -5.41 -0.08
CA GLU A 133 15.71 -6.83 -0.32
C GLU A 133 14.24 -7.17 -0.55
N LEU A 134 13.32 -6.60 0.24
CA LEU A 134 11.88 -6.77 0.04
C LEU A 134 11.44 -6.28 -1.34
N ASN A 135 11.94 -5.12 -1.79
CA ASN A 135 11.63 -4.57 -3.11
C ASN A 135 12.14 -5.41 -4.29
N LYS A 136 13.13 -6.29 -4.07
CA LYS A 136 13.55 -7.29 -5.08
C LYS A 136 12.55 -8.45 -5.20
N ILE A 137 11.73 -8.68 -4.17
CA ILE A 137 10.74 -9.77 -4.13
C ILE A 137 9.42 -9.29 -4.73
N ALA A 138 8.90 -8.16 -4.27
CA ALA A 138 7.63 -7.59 -4.73
C ALA A 138 7.57 -6.08 -4.42
N PRO A 139 6.66 -5.30 -5.07
CA PRO A 139 6.33 -3.95 -4.63
C PRO A 139 6.10 -3.94 -3.11
N THR A 140 6.75 -3.01 -2.41
CA THR A 140 6.71 -2.97 -0.93
C THR A 140 6.21 -1.61 -0.45
N LEU A 141 5.15 -1.60 0.35
CA LEU A 141 4.70 -0.43 1.09
C LEU A 141 5.41 -0.38 2.45
N SER A 142 6.00 0.77 2.76
CA SER A 142 6.62 1.10 4.04
C SER A 142 5.68 2.00 4.83
N LEU A 143 4.95 1.46 5.81
CA LEU A 143 3.89 2.15 6.55
C LEU A 143 4.14 2.15 8.05
N LYS A 144 3.60 3.14 8.75
CA LYS A 144 3.68 3.21 10.21
C LYS A 144 2.81 2.15 10.87
N SER A 145 3.40 1.48 11.86
CA SER A 145 2.69 0.68 12.84
C SER A 145 3.40 0.74 14.19
N PHE A 146 4.63 0.26 14.26
CA PHE A 146 5.40 0.13 15.50
C PHE A 146 5.71 1.48 16.16
N ASP A 147 6.13 2.47 15.37
CA ASP A 147 6.40 3.83 15.82
C ASP A 147 5.23 4.78 15.56
N GLY A 148 4.06 4.24 15.19
CA GLY A 148 2.86 5.00 14.89
C GLY A 148 1.98 5.20 16.12
N ASP A 149 1.41 6.40 16.25
CA ASP A 149 0.27 6.64 17.15
C ASP A 149 -1.03 6.02 16.60
N TYR A 150 -2.15 6.19 17.31
CA TYR A 150 -3.45 5.64 16.91
C TYR A 150 -3.91 6.20 15.55
N LYS A 151 -3.84 7.51 15.35
CA LYS A 151 -4.24 8.19 14.11
C LYS A 151 -3.36 7.79 12.93
N GLN A 152 -2.06 7.62 13.14
CA GLN A 152 -1.11 7.18 12.13
C GLN A 152 -1.37 5.73 11.71
N ASN A 153 -1.74 4.84 12.64
CA ASN A 153 -2.17 3.48 12.29
C ASN A 153 -3.48 3.49 11.48
N ILE A 154 -4.43 4.37 11.80
CA ILE A 154 -5.64 4.59 10.98
C ILE A 154 -5.28 5.11 9.59
N ASN A 155 -4.26 5.97 9.47
CA ASN A 155 -3.77 6.44 8.17
C ASN A 155 -3.12 5.32 7.36
N SER A 156 -2.32 4.44 7.97
CA SER A 156 -1.79 3.24 7.32
C SER A 156 -2.92 2.36 6.79
N PHE A 157 -4.00 2.16 7.54
CA PHE A 157 -5.19 1.45 7.06
C PHE A 157 -5.79 2.10 5.81
N LYS A 158 -5.93 3.43 5.78
CA LYS A 158 -6.44 4.15 4.59
C LYS A 158 -5.54 3.98 3.37
N ILE A 159 -4.22 4.04 3.55
CA ILE A 159 -3.26 3.81 2.47
C ILE A 159 -3.38 2.39 1.93
N ILE A 160 -3.53 1.39 2.80
CA ILE A 160 -3.75 -0.02 2.41
C ILE A 160 -5.07 -0.15 1.64
N ALA A 161 -6.16 0.44 2.12
CA ALA A 161 -7.46 0.42 1.44
C ALA A 161 -7.35 1.01 0.03
N LYS A 162 -6.69 2.16 -0.13
CA LYS A 162 -6.45 2.79 -1.42
C LYS A 162 -5.58 1.93 -2.34
N ALA A 163 -4.48 1.39 -1.82
CA ALA A 163 -3.56 0.53 -2.57
C ALA A 163 -4.24 -0.71 -3.17
N LEU A 164 -5.29 -1.21 -2.49
CA LEU A 164 -6.07 -2.37 -2.91
C LEU A 164 -7.35 -2.02 -3.67
N ASN A 165 -7.52 -0.76 -4.09
CA ASN A 165 -8.73 -0.26 -4.74
C ASN A 165 -10.02 -0.47 -3.92
N LYS A 166 -9.90 -0.40 -2.60
CA LYS A 166 -10.96 -0.65 -1.62
C LYS A 166 -11.22 0.58 -0.73
N GLU A 167 -11.03 1.78 -1.27
CA GLU A 167 -11.15 3.04 -0.53
C GLU A 167 -12.56 3.19 0.07
N LYS A 168 -13.61 2.88 -0.69
CA LYS A 168 -15.00 2.93 -0.24
C LYS A 168 -15.30 1.93 0.88
N GLU A 169 -14.79 0.70 0.77
CA GLU A 169 -14.92 -0.31 1.82
C GLU A 169 -14.17 0.11 3.10
N GLY A 170 -12.99 0.69 2.92
CA GLY A 170 -12.20 1.26 4.01
C GLY A 170 -12.93 2.40 4.74
N GLU A 171 -13.51 3.35 4.00
CA GLU A 171 -14.31 4.45 4.56
C GLU A 171 -15.50 3.93 5.35
N LYS A 172 -16.26 2.98 4.79
CA LYS A 172 -17.39 2.35 5.48
C LYS A 172 -16.94 1.69 6.78
N ARG A 173 -15.85 0.92 6.72
CA ARG A 173 -15.31 0.21 7.90
C ARG A 173 -14.82 1.15 8.99
N LEU A 174 -14.22 2.29 8.62
CA LEU A 174 -13.80 3.34 9.56
C LEU A 174 -15.00 4.07 10.18
N ALA A 175 -16.06 4.35 9.41
CA ALA A 175 -17.27 4.93 9.97
C ALA A 175 -17.93 4.01 11.02
N GLU A 176 -17.97 2.70 10.75
CA GLU A 176 -18.42 1.69 11.71
C GLU A 176 -17.53 1.63 12.96
N HIS A 177 -16.22 1.70 12.76
CA HIS A 177 -15.22 1.75 13.84
C HIS A 177 -15.44 2.96 14.74
N ASP A 178 -15.49 4.17 14.18
CA ASP A 178 -15.61 5.41 14.93
C ASP A 178 -16.93 5.47 15.70
N LYS A 179 -18.03 4.99 15.10
CA LYS A 179 -19.33 4.88 15.77
C LYS A 179 -19.26 3.94 16.98
N LEU A 180 -18.60 2.79 16.83
CA LEU A 180 -18.47 1.82 17.91
C LEU A 180 -17.55 2.31 19.04
N ILE A 181 -16.43 2.94 18.70
CA ILE A 181 -15.53 3.56 19.68
C ILE A 181 -16.24 4.67 20.45
N LYS A 182 -17.02 5.51 19.76
CA LYS A 182 -17.84 6.54 20.42
C LYS A 182 -18.85 5.93 21.39
N LYS A 183 -19.57 4.89 20.96
CA LYS A 183 -20.50 4.15 21.84
C LYS A 183 -19.81 3.68 23.12
N TYR A 184 -18.65 3.04 23.01
CA TYR A 184 -17.91 2.59 24.20
C TYR A 184 -17.41 3.76 25.05
N LYS A 185 -16.97 4.86 24.43
CA LYS A 185 -16.57 6.07 25.15
C LYS A 185 -17.71 6.61 26.03
N ASP A 186 -18.93 6.61 25.51
CA ASP A 186 -20.14 7.08 26.20
C ASP A 186 -20.59 6.10 27.32
N GLU A 187 -20.31 4.79 27.18
CA GLU A 187 -20.66 3.76 28.17
C GLU A 187 -19.66 3.63 29.33
N ILE A 188 -18.39 4.04 29.16
CA ILE A 188 -17.36 3.94 30.20
C ILE A 188 -17.62 4.97 31.31
N LYS A 189 -17.88 4.49 32.54
CA LYS A 189 -18.30 5.31 33.70
C LYS A 189 -17.16 5.89 34.56
N PHE A 190 -15.89 5.61 34.26
CA PHE A 190 -14.78 6.14 35.05
C PHE A 190 -14.77 7.68 35.08
N ASP A 191 -14.44 8.29 36.20
CA ASP A 191 -14.30 9.74 36.27
C ASP A 191 -13.12 10.19 35.39
N ARG A 192 -13.39 11.02 34.38
CA ARG A 192 -12.37 11.50 33.43
C ARG A 192 -11.42 12.53 34.06
N ASN A 193 -11.72 13.05 35.25
CA ASN A 193 -10.80 13.88 36.02
C ASN A 193 -9.68 13.07 36.68
N GLN A 194 -9.86 11.74 36.81
CA GLN A 194 -8.82 10.84 37.28
C GLN A 194 -7.79 10.61 36.16
N LYS A 195 -6.63 11.23 36.29
CA LYS A 195 -5.52 11.04 35.35
C LYS A 195 -5.08 9.58 35.34
N VAL A 196 -4.85 9.03 34.15
CA VAL A 196 -4.44 7.63 33.94
C VAL A 196 -2.99 7.53 33.48
N LEU A 197 -2.28 6.51 33.94
CA LEU A 197 -0.90 6.19 33.53
C LEU A 197 -0.87 4.82 32.83
N PRO A 198 -0.89 4.76 31.49
CA PRO A 198 -0.69 3.51 30.77
C PRO A 198 0.80 3.11 30.79
N ALA A 199 1.10 1.85 31.08
CA ALA A 199 2.48 1.37 31.17
C ALA A 199 2.59 -0.14 30.93
N VAL A 200 3.81 -0.60 30.65
CA VAL A 200 4.22 -2.00 30.81
C VAL A 200 5.18 -2.14 31.98
N VAL A 201 5.28 -3.34 32.56
CA VAL A 201 6.27 -3.61 33.61
C VAL A 201 7.64 -3.81 32.97
N ALA A 202 8.67 -3.14 33.51
CA ALA A 202 10.04 -3.30 33.05
C ALA A 202 11.03 -3.10 34.22
N LYS A 203 12.00 -4.01 34.35
CA LYS A 203 12.98 -4.02 35.46
C LYS A 203 12.24 -3.99 36.81
N ALA A 204 12.56 -3.02 37.67
CA ALA A 204 11.96 -2.83 38.98
C ALA A 204 10.76 -1.84 38.98
N GLY A 205 10.24 -1.44 37.81
CA GLY A 205 9.20 -0.42 37.75
C GLY A 205 8.34 -0.45 36.50
N LEU A 206 7.83 0.73 36.12
CA LEU A 206 6.95 0.92 34.98
C LEU A 206 7.70 1.63 33.85
N LEU A 207 7.57 1.08 32.65
CA LEU A 207 7.88 1.79 31.41
C LEU A 207 6.57 2.40 30.89
N ALA A 208 6.37 3.67 31.22
CA ALA A 208 5.15 4.40 30.88
C ALA A 208 5.06 4.69 29.38
N HIS A 209 3.82 4.68 28.88
CA HIS A 209 3.45 5.11 27.56
C HIS A 209 3.00 6.58 27.62
N PRO A 210 3.73 7.53 27.01
CA PRO A 210 3.36 8.95 27.06
C PRO A 210 2.05 9.27 26.32
N ASN A 211 1.53 10.49 26.49
CA ASN A 211 0.28 10.96 25.87
C ASN A 211 0.32 10.98 24.32
N TYR A 212 1.50 11.01 23.71
CA TYR A 212 1.69 10.94 22.26
C TYR A 212 1.84 9.50 21.72
N SER A 213 1.83 8.49 22.59
CA SER A 213 1.91 7.09 22.16
C SER A 213 0.58 6.58 21.59
N TYR A 214 0.60 5.43 20.91
CA TYR A 214 -0.62 4.76 20.45
C TYR A 214 -1.70 4.60 21.54
N VAL A 215 -1.31 4.20 22.75
CA VAL A 215 -2.24 4.00 23.87
C VAL A 215 -2.64 5.33 24.53
N GLY A 216 -1.73 6.29 24.56
CA GLY A 216 -1.96 7.59 25.21
C GLY A 216 -2.78 8.56 24.39
N GLN A 217 -2.87 8.37 23.06
CA GLN A 217 -3.50 9.31 22.15
C GLN A 217 -5.04 9.21 22.22
N PHE A 218 -5.66 9.97 23.13
CA PHE A 218 -7.12 10.15 23.22
C PHE A 218 -7.51 11.53 23.73
#